data_AF-A0A1G2RX92-F1
#
_entry.id   AF-A0A1G2RX92-F1
#
_cell.length_a   1.000
_cell.length_b   1.000
_cell.length_c   1.000
_cell.angle_alpha   90.00
_cell.angle_beta   90.00
_cell.angle_gamma   90.00
#
_symmetry.space_group_name_H-M   'P 1'
#
loop_
_entity.id
_entity.type
_entity.pdbx_description
1 polymer ?
#
loop_
_entity_poly.entity_id
_entity_poly.type
_entity_poly.pdbx_seq_one_letter_code
_entity_poly.pdbx_strand_id
1 'polypeptide(L)'
;MGVPQLTAIMDVAKAVKANHVPVIADGGIRFSGDIVKALAAGADSVMLGSLFAGTDEAPGEILEVEGKKYKSYRGMGSFAAMQKGKAVDRYSHKGSGKHVAEGVDALTPYKGPLAEVVFQMLGGLRSGMGYVGAKNIRELHRKAKFIQITQAGREESHPHSVILKKL
;
A
#
# COMPACT_ATOMS: atom_id res chain seq x y z
N MET A 1 14.30 -5.34 11.16
CA MET A 1 13.26 -5.72 12.14
C MET A 1 11.91 -5.18 11.66
N GLY A 2 10.80 -5.89 11.83
CA GLY A 2 9.48 -5.41 11.36
C GLY A 2 8.31 -6.16 12.00
N VAL A 3 7.12 -5.57 11.93
CA VAL A 3 5.86 -6.14 12.45
C VAL A 3 4.89 -6.33 11.27
N PRO A 4 4.08 -7.41 11.23
CA PRO A 4 3.01 -7.54 10.24
C PRO A 4 2.08 -6.32 10.26
N GLN A 5 1.90 -5.69 9.09
CA GLN A 5 1.32 -4.34 9.01
C GLN A 5 -0.09 -4.23 9.62
N LEU A 6 -0.94 -5.24 9.44
CA LEU A 6 -2.29 -5.22 10.02
C LEU A 6 -2.24 -5.19 11.55
N THR A 7 -1.38 -6.00 12.16
CA THR A 7 -1.13 -6.01 13.61
C THR A 7 -0.57 -4.66 14.07
N ALA A 8 0.42 -4.12 13.37
CA ALA A 8 1.01 -2.82 13.70
C ALA A 8 -0.05 -1.71 13.72
N ILE A 9 -0.95 -1.66 12.73
CA ILE A 9 -2.06 -0.71 12.68
C ILE A 9 -2.99 -0.90 13.88
N MET A 10 -3.41 -2.13 14.17
CA MET A 10 -4.35 -2.41 15.27
C MET A 10 -3.76 -2.01 16.63
N ASP A 11 -2.49 -2.33 16.87
CA ASP A 11 -1.81 -2.02 18.12
C ASP A 11 -1.61 -0.51 18.31
N VAL A 12 -1.14 0.18 17.27
CA VAL A 12 -0.95 1.64 17.32
C VAL A 12 -2.29 2.37 17.46
N ALA A 13 -3.30 2.00 16.67
CA ALA A 13 -4.64 2.60 16.75
C ALA A 13 -5.26 2.41 18.14
N LYS A 14 -5.07 1.24 18.76
CA LYS A 14 -5.51 0.99 20.14
C LYS A 14 -4.76 1.87 21.14
N ALA A 15 -3.45 2.02 21.00
CA ALA A 15 -2.61 2.79 21.92
C ALA A 15 -2.94 4.30 21.88
N VAL A 16 -3.23 4.85 20.70
CA VAL A 16 -3.46 6.30 20.54
C VAL A 16 -4.93 6.72 20.64
N LYS A 17 -5.86 5.76 20.75
CA LYS A 17 -7.31 6.00 20.72
C LYS A 17 -7.78 7.05 21.73
N ALA A 18 -7.24 7.06 22.95
CA ALA A 18 -7.65 8.00 24.00
C ALA A 18 -7.24 9.45 23.68
N ASN A 19 -6.14 9.62 22.93
CA ASN A 19 -5.56 10.93 22.63
C ASN A 19 -6.04 11.49 21.28
N HIS A 20 -6.91 10.78 20.56
CA HIS A 20 -7.44 11.20 19.26
C HIS A 20 -6.37 11.56 18.23
N VAL A 21 -5.20 10.91 18.30
CA VAL A 21 -4.13 11.09 17.32
C VAL A 21 -4.46 10.26 16.07
N PRO A 22 -4.53 10.86 14.88
CA PRO A 22 -4.85 10.12 13.66
C PRO A 22 -3.71 9.19 13.25
N VAL A 23 -4.06 8.02 12.72
CA VAL A 23 -3.11 6.99 12.28
C VAL A 23 -3.11 6.87 10.76
N ILE A 24 -1.91 6.90 10.17
CA ILE A 24 -1.70 6.64 8.74
C ILE A 24 -1.12 5.24 8.58
N ALA A 25 -1.81 4.38 7.85
CA ALA A 25 -1.28 3.07 7.46
C ALA A 25 -0.39 3.22 6.22
N ASP A 26 0.92 3.06 6.40
CA ASP A 26 1.92 3.25 5.35
C ASP A 26 2.60 1.93 4.95
N GLY A 27 2.45 1.54 3.67
CA GLY A 27 3.10 0.37 3.10
C GLY A 27 2.27 -0.92 3.14
N GLY A 28 2.63 -1.87 2.28
CA GLY A 28 2.03 -3.21 2.21
C GLY A 28 0.67 -3.33 1.50
N ILE A 29 0.04 -2.21 1.13
CA ILE A 29 -1.25 -2.19 0.42
C ILE A 29 -1.04 -2.50 -1.06
N ARG A 30 -1.70 -3.57 -1.55
CA ARG A 30 -1.57 -4.02 -2.95
C ARG A 30 -2.87 -3.89 -3.74
N PHE A 31 -4.01 -3.98 -3.05
CA PHE A 31 -5.33 -3.92 -3.66
C PHE A 31 -6.27 -3.01 -2.86
N SER A 32 -7.37 -2.59 -3.47
CA SER A 32 -8.39 -1.77 -2.79
C SER A 32 -8.96 -2.44 -1.54
N GLY A 33 -9.07 -3.76 -1.51
CA GLY A 33 -9.46 -4.52 -0.31
C GLY A 33 -8.48 -4.38 0.86
N ASP A 34 -7.18 -4.16 0.60
CA ASP A 34 -6.20 -3.92 1.66
C ASP A 34 -6.39 -2.52 2.28
N ILE A 35 -6.85 -1.53 1.51
CA ILE A 35 -7.24 -0.21 2.03
C ILE A 35 -8.41 -0.37 3.00
N VAL A 36 -9.43 -1.16 2.64
CA VAL A 36 -10.57 -1.44 3.52
C VAL A 36 -10.09 -2.06 4.83
N LYS A 37 -9.21 -3.06 4.77
CA LYS A 37 -8.67 -3.74 5.95
C LYS A 37 -7.85 -2.79 6.83
N ALA A 38 -6.98 -1.97 6.24
CA ALA A 38 -6.17 -1.01 6.99
C ALA A 38 -7.03 0.02 7.73
N LEU A 39 -8.03 0.58 7.05
CA LEU A 39 -8.98 1.51 7.67
C LEU A 39 -9.82 0.81 8.74
N ALA A 40 -10.37 -0.37 8.44
CA ALA A 40 -11.14 -1.16 9.41
C ALA A 40 -10.34 -1.58 10.65
N ALA A 41 -9.02 -1.75 10.52
CA ALA A 41 -8.12 -2.05 11.63
C ALA A 41 -7.86 -0.84 12.55
N GLY A 42 -8.29 0.36 12.17
CA GLY A 42 -8.22 1.56 13.00
C GLY A 42 -7.40 2.71 12.40
N ALA A 43 -6.86 2.58 11.19
CA ALA A 43 -6.23 3.71 10.51
C ALA A 43 -7.28 4.73 10.04
N ASP A 44 -6.92 6.02 10.05
CA ASP A 44 -7.75 7.11 9.55
C ASP A 44 -7.50 7.38 8.06
N SER A 45 -6.28 7.10 7.60
CA SER A 45 -5.89 7.21 6.19
C SER A 45 -4.83 6.17 5.82
N VAL A 46 -4.57 6.05 4.52
CA VAL A 46 -3.55 5.15 3.96
C VAL A 46 -2.55 5.95 3.13
N MET A 47 -1.28 5.55 3.18
CA MET A 47 -0.23 6.06 2.31
C MET A 47 0.11 5.00 1.25
N LEU A 48 0.08 5.40 -0.02
CA LEU A 48 0.18 4.50 -1.17
C LEU A 48 1.37 4.89 -2.05
N GLY A 49 2.39 4.04 -2.10
CA GLY A 49 3.56 4.22 -2.97
C GLY A 49 3.41 3.48 -4.30
N SER A 50 3.59 2.15 -4.27
CA SER A 50 3.61 1.29 -5.47
C SER A 50 2.31 1.33 -6.29
N LEU A 51 1.17 1.60 -5.66
CA LEU A 51 -0.09 1.78 -6.36
C LEU A 51 -0.08 2.98 -7.30
N PHE A 52 0.58 4.07 -6.91
CA PHE A 52 0.68 5.31 -7.69
C PHE A 52 1.94 5.40 -8.56
N ALA A 53 2.97 4.60 -8.28
CA ALA A 53 4.26 4.67 -8.98
C ALA A 53 4.19 4.51 -10.52
N GLY A 54 3.16 3.82 -11.04
CA GLY A 54 2.96 3.61 -12.47
C GLY A 54 2.10 4.66 -13.17
N THR A 55 1.65 5.70 -12.46
CA THR A 55 0.71 6.71 -12.98
C THR A 55 1.41 7.81 -13.77
N ASP A 56 0.67 8.53 -14.61
CA ASP A 56 1.19 9.65 -15.42
C ASP A 56 1.89 10.71 -14.58
N GLU A 57 1.28 11.06 -13.45
CA GLU A 57 1.71 12.12 -12.53
C GLU A 57 2.89 11.71 -11.66
N ALA A 58 3.16 10.40 -11.53
CA ALA A 58 4.34 9.93 -10.81
C ALA A 58 5.64 10.35 -11.52
N PRO A 59 6.69 10.74 -10.80
CA PRO A 59 7.97 11.06 -11.42
C PRO A 59 8.61 9.82 -12.07
N GLY A 60 9.42 10.04 -13.11
CA GLY A 60 10.12 8.99 -13.84
C GLY A 60 9.61 8.79 -15.26
N GLU A 61 10.43 8.16 -16.09
CA GLU A 61 10.14 7.97 -17.51
C GLU A 61 9.28 6.72 -17.74
N ILE A 62 8.47 6.78 -18.79
CA ILE A 62 7.75 5.61 -19.31
C ILE A 62 8.72 4.87 -20.24
N LEU A 63 8.98 3.60 -19.91
CA LEU A 63 9.83 2.69 -20.66
C LEU A 63 8.97 1.62 -21.31
N GLU A 64 9.34 1.21 -22.53
CA GLU A 64 8.70 0.08 -23.21
C GLU A 64 9.61 -1.14 -23.16
N VAL A 65 9.11 -2.25 -22.62
CA VAL A 65 9.82 -3.53 -22.52
C VAL A 65 8.90 -4.61 -23.05
N GLU A 66 9.30 -5.28 -24.13
CA GLU A 66 8.52 -6.33 -24.80
C GLU A 66 7.08 -5.89 -25.16
N GLY A 67 6.93 -4.67 -25.68
CA GLY A 67 5.63 -4.10 -26.07
C GLY A 67 4.73 -3.71 -24.90
N LYS A 68 5.24 -3.72 -23.66
CA LYS A 68 4.52 -3.27 -22.46
C LYS A 68 5.18 -2.02 -21.87
N LYS A 69 4.35 -1.08 -21.45
CA LYS A 69 4.80 0.16 -20.81
C LYS A 69 5.01 -0.03 -19.31
N TYR A 70 6.09 0.52 -18.78
CA TYR A 70 6.48 0.54 -17.38
C TYR A 70 6.94 1.94 -16.96
N LYS A 71 6.91 2.26 -15.66
CA LYS A 71 7.62 3.42 -15.08
C LYS A 71 8.68 2.98 -14.09
N SER A 72 9.76 3.75 -14.02
CA SER A 72 10.82 3.55 -13.03
C SER A 72 10.30 3.83 -11.61
N TYR A 73 10.40 2.85 -10.71
CA TYR A 73 10.09 2.98 -9.28
C TYR A 73 11.34 2.74 -8.45
N ARG A 74 11.60 3.62 -7.49
CA ARG A 74 12.76 3.51 -6.59
C ARG A 74 12.28 3.60 -5.15
N GLY A 75 12.52 2.55 -4.36
CA GLY A 75 12.31 2.62 -2.92
C GLY A 75 13.27 3.63 -2.29
N MET A 76 12.82 4.40 -1.30
CA MET A 76 13.68 5.44 -0.68
C MET A 76 14.95 4.86 -0.03
N GLY A 77 14.96 3.59 0.36
CA GLY A 77 16.15 2.88 0.86
C GLY A 77 17.02 2.24 -0.23
N SER A 78 16.78 2.49 -1.52
CA SER A 78 17.61 1.95 -2.61
C SER A 78 18.92 2.71 -2.74
N PHE A 79 19.95 2.06 -3.30
CA PHE A 79 21.26 2.70 -3.54
C PHE A 79 21.12 3.97 -4.39
N ALA A 80 20.29 3.95 -5.42
CA ALA A 80 20.07 5.10 -6.29
C ALA A 80 19.34 6.26 -5.59
N ALA A 81 18.49 5.97 -4.59
CA ALA A 81 17.82 6.98 -3.77
C ALA A 81 18.77 7.56 -2.71
N MET A 82 19.63 6.74 -2.11
CA MET A 82 20.63 7.15 -1.10
C MET A 82 21.72 8.07 -1.68
N GLN A 83 22.18 7.84 -2.92
CA GLN A 83 23.16 8.72 -3.58
C GLN A 83 22.64 10.13 -3.86
N LYS A 84 21.31 10.34 -3.93
CA LYS A 84 20.70 11.67 -4.14
C LYS A 84 20.54 12.49 -2.83
N GLY A 85 21.24 12.10 -1.77
CA GLY A 85 21.46 12.92 -0.56
C GLY A 85 20.29 13.01 0.43
N LYS A 86 19.03 12.98 -0.03
CA LYS A 86 17.85 13.16 0.84
C LYS A 86 17.44 11.92 1.65
N ALA A 87 17.82 10.72 1.22
CA ALA A 87 17.50 9.47 1.94
C ALA A 87 18.56 9.09 2.99
N VAL A 88 19.71 9.76 2.99
CA VAL A 88 20.83 9.49 3.91
C VAL A 88 20.41 9.69 5.36
N ASP A 89 19.62 10.71 5.67
CA ASP A 89 19.23 11.02 7.06
C ASP A 89 18.22 10.01 7.65
N ARG A 90 17.46 9.29 6.81
CA ARG A 90 16.49 8.27 7.24
C ARG A 90 17.11 6.89 7.51
N TYR A 91 18.18 6.54 6.80
CA TYR A 91 18.77 5.20 6.80
C TYR A 91 20.23 5.16 7.26
N SER A 92 20.86 6.30 7.54
CA SER A 92 22.25 6.33 8.01
C SER A 92 22.31 6.29 9.53
N HIS A 93 23.00 5.27 10.05
CA HIS A 93 23.66 5.41 11.34
C HIS A 93 24.70 6.53 11.21
N LYS A 94 24.66 7.53 12.10
CA LYS A 94 25.74 8.53 12.21
C LYS A 94 27.04 7.79 12.51
N GLY A 95 27.89 7.55 11.50
CA GLY A 95 29.26 7.09 11.71
C GLY A 95 29.81 5.92 10.91
N SER A 96 29.09 5.29 9.97
CA SER A 96 29.66 4.20 9.15
C SER A 96 29.49 4.44 7.65
N GLY A 97 30.59 4.61 6.93
CA GLY A 97 30.66 4.85 5.47
C GLY A 97 30.26 3.65 4.59
N LYS A 98 29.42 2.74 5.09
CA LYS A 98 28.86 1.61 4.32
C LYS A 98 27.35 1.62 4.48
N HIS A 99 26.66 2.09 3.44
CA HIS A 99 25.20 2.05 3.36
C HIS A 99 24.76 0.64 2.95
N VAL A 100 23.90 0.02 3.77
CA VAL A 100 23.20 -1.22 3.40
C VAL A 100 21.85 -0.80 2.80
N ALA A 101 21.62 -1.10 1.53
CA ALA A 101 20.34 -0.78 0.90
C ALA A 101 19.24 -1.72 1.40
N GLU A 102 18.17 -1.14 1.95
CA GLU A 102 16.95 -1.85 2.34
C GLU A 102 15.86 -1.76 1.26
N GLY A 103 16.06 -0.92 0.24
CA GLY A 103 15.13 -0.70 -0.87
C GLY A 103 15.63 -1.25 -2.21
N VAL A 104 14.69 -1.51 -3.11
CA VAL A 104 14.95 -2.03 -4.47
C VAL A 104 14.58 -0.96 -5.50
N ASP A 105 15.37 -0.89 -6.58
CA ASP A 105 15.02 -0.18 -7.80
C ASP A 105 14.31 -1.16 -8.75
N ALA A 106 13.09 -0.85 -9.17
CA ALA A 106 12.24 -1.76 -9.93
C ALA A 106 11.44 -1.03 -11.01
N LEU A 107 10.88 -1.79 -11.95
CA LEU A 107 9.90 -1.29 -12.92
C LEU A 107 8.49 -1.62 -12.41
N THR A 108 7.62 -0.62 -12.42
CA THR A 108 6.18 -0.80 -12.15
C THR A 108 5.42 -0.72 -13.46
N PRO A 109 4.44 -1.60 -13.73
CA PRO A 109 3.59 -1.48 -14.92
C PRO A 109 2.97 -0.10 -15.02
N TYR A 110 2.89 0.44 -16.23
CA TYR A 110 2.18 1.69 -16.50
C TYR A 110 0.69 1.53 -16.19
N LYS A 111 0.11 2.53 -15.51
CA LYS A 111 -1.26 2.50 -14.99
C LYS A 111 -2.16 3.61 -15.54
N GLY A 112 -1.64 4.49 -16.39
CA GLY A 112 -2.41 5.63 -16.89
C GLY A 112 -2.59 6.75 -15.86
N PRO A 113 -3.63 7.57 -15.99
CA PRO A 113 -3.86 8.71 -15.12
C PRO A 113 -4.13 8.29 -13.67
N LEU A 114 -3.60 9.05 -12.71
CA LEU A 114 -3.83 8.81 -11.27
C LEU A 114 -5.32 8.78 -10.92
N ALA A 115 -6.12 9.63 -11.58
CA ALA A 115 -7.56 9.70 -11.36
C ALA A 115 -8.26 8.35 -11.55
N GLU A 116 -7.87 7.56 -12.55
CA GLU A 116 -8.45 6.24 -12.82
C GLU A 116 -8.07 5.23 -11.72
N VAL A 117 -6.81 5.26 -11.29
CA VAL A 117 -6.34 4.41 -10.19
C VAL A 117 -7.09 4.75 -8.90
N VAL A 118 -7.23 6.03 -8.56
CA VAL A 118 -7.97 6.49 -7.39
C VAL A 118 -9.45 6.11 -7.48
N PHE A 119 -10.07 6.24 -8.66
CA PHE A 119 -11.46 5.84 -8.87
C PHE A 119 -11.67 4.35 -8.56
N GLN A 120 -10.80 3.47 -9.04
CA GLN A 120 -10.85 2.03 -8.75
C GLN A 120 -10.65 1.75 -7.24
N MET A 121 -9.70 2.43 -6.59
CA MET A 121 -9.46 2.26 -5.16
C MET A 121 -10.67 2.69 -4.32
N LEU A 122 -11.29 3.83 -4.67
CA LEU A 122 -12.49 4.33 -4.01
C LEU A 122 -13.69 3.40 -4.26
N GLY A 123 -13.82 2.82 -5.46
CA GLY A 123 -14.86 1.83 -5.76
C GLY A 123 -14.77 0.60 -4.84
N GLY A 124 -13.57 0.04 -4.69
CA GLY A 124 -13.33 -1.08 -3.76
C GLY A 124 -13.56 -0.71 -2.30
N LEU A 125 -13.15 0.49 -1.88
CA LEU A 125 -13.40 0.98 -0.53
C LEU A 125 -14.90 1.10 -0.23
N ARG A 126 -15.67 1.73 -1.13
CA ARG A 126 -17.12 1.88 -1.00
C ARG A 126 -17.83 0.54 -0.95
N SER A 127 -17.42 -0.41 -1.81
CA SER A 127 -17.95 -1.79 -1.79
C SER A 127 -17.71 -2.47 -0.44
N GLY A 128 -16.46 -2.44 0.06
CA GLY A 128 -16.12 -3.01 1.36
C GLY A 128 -16.86 -2.36 2.53
N MET A 129 -16.99 -1.04 2.53
CA MET A 129 -17.79 -0.31 3.53
C MET A 129 -19.28 -0.67 3.45
N GLY A 130 -19.81 -0.92 2.24
CA GLY A 130 -21.17 -1.41 2.01
C GLY A 130 -21.40 -2.77 2.66
N TYR A 131 -20.50 -3.74 2.45
CA TYR A 131 -20.58 -5.07 3.09
C TYR A 131 -20.53 -5.01 4.63
N VAL A 132 -19.73 -4.10 5.20
CA VAL A 132 -19.67 -3.89 6.66
C VAL A 132 -20.87 -3.08 7.18
N GLY A 133 -21.65 -2.44 6.29
CA GLY A 133 -22.75 -1.56 6.66
C GLY A 133 -22.28 -0.26 7.33
N ALA A 134 -21.14 0.28 6.91
CA ALA A 134 -20.54 1.50 7.46
C ALA A 134 -20.66 2.69 6.50
N LYS A 135 -21.28 3.79 6.96
CA LYS A 135 -21.47 4.99 6.11
C LYS A 135 -20.28 5.97 6.10
N ASN A 136 -19.33 5.77 7.01
CA ASN A 136 -18.10 6.57 7.14
C ASN A 136 -17.01 5.77 7.87
N ILE A 137 -15.78 6.30 7.88
CA ILE A 137 -14.62 5.60 8.49
C ILE A 137 -14.82 5.36 9.98
N ARG A 138 -15.42 6.29 10.72
CA ARG A 138 -15.72 6.10 12.15
C ARG A 138 -16.68 4.93 12.39
N GLU A 139 -17.66 4.74 11.52
CA GLU A 139 -18.53 3.56 11.57
C GLU A 139 -17.79 2.29 11.19
N LEU A 140 -16.89 2.35 10.21
CA LEU A 140 -16.07 1.21 9.80
C LEU A 140 -15.23 0.71 10.99
N HIS A 141 -14.57 1.61 11.73
CA HIS A 141 -13.83 1.29 12.95
C HIS A 141 -14.68 0.60 14.03
N ARG A 142 -15.96 0.98 14.16
CA ARG A 142 -16.85 0.41 15.20
C ARG A 142 -17.49 -0.90 14.79
N LYS A 143 -17.82 -1.05 13.50
CA LYS A 143 -18.64 -2.16 12.99
C LYS A 143 -17.82 -3.31 12.43
N ALA A 144 -16.62 -3.03 11.89
CA ALA A 144 -15.82 -4.04 11.24
C ALA A 144 -15.40 -5.14 12.22
N LYS A 145 -15.48 -6.39 11.75
CA LYS A 145 -14.96 -7.56 12.43
C LYS A 145 -14.12 -8.35 11.44
N PHE A 146 -13.03 -8.92 11.91
CA PHE A 146 -12.13 -9.73 11.10
C PHE A 146 -12.32 -11.20 11.43
N ILE A 147 -12.10 -12.04 10.42
CA ILE A 147 -11.91 -13.48 10.58
C ILE A 147 -10.53 -13.83 10.04
N GLN A 148 -9.77 -14.61 10.80
CA GLN A 148 -8.48 -15.13 10.35
C GLN A 148 -8.73 -16.31 9.43
N ILE A 149 -8.02 -16.33 8.30
CA ILE A 149 -8.11 -17.40 7.31
C ILE A 149 -6.75 -18.08 7.17
N THR A 150 -6.77 -19.33 6.72
CA THR A 150 -5.56 -20.08 6.35
C THR A 150 -5.07 -19.65 4.96
N GLN A 151 -3.93 -20.19 4.53
CA GLN A 151 -3.44 -19.98 3.18
C GLN A 151 -4.42 -20.48 2.10
N ALA A 152 -5.09 -21.62 2.34
CA ALA A 152 -6.12 -22.13 1.43
C ALA A 152 -7.28 -21.12 1.26
N GLY A 153 -7.74 -20.52 2.36
CA GLY A 153 -8.76 -19.46 2.28
C GLY A 153 -8.29 -18.22 1.54
N ARG A 154 -6.98 -17.90 1.59
CA ARG A 154 -6.41 -16.81 0.78
C ARG A 154 -6.42 -17.14 -0.71
N GLU A 155 -6.09 -18.37 -1.08
CA GLU A 155 -6.12 -18.84 -2.47
C GLU A 155 -7.55 -18.82 -3.01
N GLU A 156 -8.51 -19.31 -2.22
CA GLU A 156 -9.95 -19.24 -2.52
C GLU A 156 -10.43 -17.79 -2.73
N SER A 157 -9.91 -16.84 -1.95
CA SER A 157 -10.30 -15.42 -2.05
C SER A 157 -9.85 -14.73 -3.35
N HIS A 158 -8.97 -15.34 -4.13
CA HIS A 158 -8.54 -14.83 -5.44
C HIS A 158 -9.22 -15.63 -6.56
N PRO A 159 -9.31 -15.10 -7.79
CA PRO A 159 -9.76 -15.91 -8.93
C PRO A 159 -8.93 -17.19 -9.05
N HIS A 160 -9.58 -18.34 -9.01
CA HIS A 160 -8.98 -19.66 -9.07
C HIS A 160 -9.82 -20.57 -9.99
N SER A 161 -9.19 -21.60 -10.55
CA SER A 161 -9.84 -22.58 -11.45
C SER A 161 -10.41 -22.02 -12.75
N VAL A 162 -9.94 -20.85 -13.20
CA VAL A 162 -10.38 -20.19 -14.45
C VAL A 162 -9.20 -19.58 -15.21
N ILE A 163 -9.31 -19.49 -16.54
CA ILE A 163 -8.37 -18.74 -17.38
C ILE A 163 -8.80 -17.28 -17.39
N LEU A 164 -7.97 -16.41 -16.82
CA LEU A 164 -8.22 -14.96 -16.83
C LEU A 164 -8.07 -14.43 -18.26
N LYS A 165 -9.19 -14.02 -18.86
CA LYS A 165 -9.17 -13.26 -20.12
C LYS A 165 -8.75 -11.82 -19.80
N LYS A 166 -7.57 -11.39 -20.28
CA LYS A 166 -7.24 -9.97 -20.33
C LYS A 166 -8.14 -9.34 -21.40
N LEU A 167 -9.04 -8.46 -20.97
CA LEU A 167 -9.74 -7.53 -21.87
C LEU A 167 -8.85 -6.31 -22.09
#